data_AF-A0A6A5RT93-F1
#
_entry.id   AF-A0A6A5RT93-F1
#
_cell.length_a   1.000
_cell.length_b   1.000
_cell.length_c   1.000
_cell.angle_alpha   90.00
_cell.angle_beta   90.00
_cell.angle_gamma   90.00
#
_symmetry.space_group_name_H-M   'P 1'
#
loop_
_entity.id
_entity.type
_entity.pdbx_description
1 polymer ?
#
loop_
_entity_poly.entity_id
_entity_poly.type
_entity_poly.pdbx_seq_one_letter_code
_entity_poly.pdbx_strand_id
1 'polypeptide(L)'
;MQLHATIPAPNGAHACLALYDVCPHTTYSTASRYRHPYLHCDLPSPRSTSNPHSIEYINKDGTRIVETTHSTLSPDPGAHRIHAIHHIDRKARKAYDSTYDAISTIQHPKEKAMAASLAKLVLSKHSPMMHHVRSPASEPPPLRSILKSTRPLETMPTIYLLSFSTDRAPTTKHFARLLNDHLPSGVPLRYTIDARRFLVPSRQIQDNYSGVAEITQDAVLRDRGARREIEHAVHELMGFVQDSSCIGGGRETAIAVCCTAGTHRSVAIAECVARGVRQRVRRAGEGVQCKVVVRHVHRIKGIKDPF
;
A
#
# COMPACT_ATOMS: atom_id res chain seq x y z
N MET A 1 -16.52 -9.01 9.46
CA MET A 1 -15.83 -8.02 10.32
C MET A 1 -16.86 -7.55 11.34
N GLN A 2 -16.70 -7.90 12.62
CA GLN A 2 -17.70 -7.62 13.66
C GLN A 2 -17.59 -6.15 14.10
N LEU A 3 -18.65 -5.38 13.92
CA LEU A 3 -18.78 -4.02 14.45
C LEU A 3 -19.61 -4.09 15.73
N HIS A 4 -18.97 -3.82 16.86
CA HIS A 4 -19.64 -3.63 18.14
C HIS A 4 -19.91 -2.15 18.32
N ALA A 5 -21.18 -1.78 18.49
CA ALA A 5 -21.58 -0.45 18.91
C ALA A 5 -22.30 -0.54 20.25
N THR A 6 -21.82 0.22 21.23
CA THR A 6 -22.42 0.31 22.57
C THR A 6 -23.08 1.67 22.68
N ILE A 7 -24.39 1.71 22.91
CA ILE A 7 -25.13 2.96 23.13
C ILE A 7 -25.53 3.00 24.61
N PRO A 8 -25.16 4.05 25.37
CA PRO A 8 -25.52 4.15 26.78
C PRO A 8 -26.98 4.57 26.95
N ALA A 9 -27.70 3.87 27.84
CA ALA A 9 -29.04 4.26 28.28
C ALA A 9 -28.97 5.19 29.52
N PRO A 10 -29.95 6.08 29.73
CA PRO A 10 -29.91 7.11 30.77
C PRO A 10 -29.97 6.59 32.22
N ASN A 11 -30.16 5.29 32.44
CA ASN A 11 -30.13 4.64 33.77
C ASN A 11 -28.84 3.84 34.04
N GLY A 12 -27.83 3.93 33.18
CA GLY A 12 -26.54 3.25 33.36
C GLY A 12 -26.54 1.76 32.99
N ALA A 13 -27.61 1.23 32.40
CA ALA A 13 -27.61 -0.11 31.83
C ALA A 13 -27.04 -0.10 30.39
N HIS A 14 -26.26 -1.12 30.05
CA HIS A 14 -25.75 -1.33 28.70
C HIS A 14 -26.50 -2.50 28.04
N ALA A 15 -27.17 -2.23 26.91
CA ALA A 15 -27.72 -3.27 26.05
C ALA A 15 -26.78 -3.49 24.86
N CYS A 16 -26.40 -4.74 24.61
CA CYS A 16 -25.63 -5.14 23.45
C CYS A 16 -26.58 -5.66 22.37
N LEU A 17 -26.65 -4.97 21.23
CA LEU A 17 -27.34 -5.43 20.04
C LEU A 17 -26.30 -6.00 19.06
N ALA A 18 -26.43 -7.29 18.75
CA ALA A 18 -25.65 -7.94 17.71
C ALA A 18 -26.51 -7.98 16.44
N LEU A 19 -26.11 -7.24 15.40
CA LEU A 19 -26.68 -7.34 14.06
C LEU A 19 -25.89 -8.39 13.27
N TYR A 20 -26.58 -9.45 12.85
CA TYR A 20 -26.04 -10.44 11.93
C TYR A 20 -26.38 -10.03 10.50
N ASP A 21 -25.36 -9.96 9.65
CA ASP A 21 -25.53 -9.84 8.20
C ASP A 21 -26.06 -11.18 7.69
N VAL A 22 -27.33 -11.20 7.30
CA VAL A 22 -27.97 -12.33 6.61
C VAL A 22 -27.84 -12.04 5.12
N CYS A 23 -26.94 -12.75 4.44
CA CYS A 23 -26.82 -12.73 2.98
C CYS A 23 -27.71 -13.83 2.38
N PRO A 24 -28.58 -13.55 1.38
CA PRO A 24 -29.49 -14.54 0.82
C PRO A 24 -28.84 -15.33 -0.35
N HIS A 25 -29.00 -16.66 -0.26
CA HIS A 25 -29.05 -17.72 -1.28
C HIS A 25 -28.27 -17.63 -2.61
N THR A 26 -27.50 -18.70 -2.89
CA THR A 26 -27.76 -19.50 -4.10
C THR A 26 -27.34 -20.97 -3.91
N THR A 27 -28.32 -21.86 -4.02
CA THR A 27 -28.19 -23.32 -4.13
C THR A 27 -27.82 -23.72 -5.56
N TYR A 28 -26.86 -24.63 -5.75
CA TYR A 28 -26.94 -25.64 -6.82
C TYR A 28 -26.22 -26.93 -6.40
N SER A 29 -27.02 -27.98 -6.39
CA SER A 29 -26.66 -29.40 -6.31
C SER A 29 -26.38 -29.90 -7.73
N THR A 30 -25.36 -30.75 -7.90
CA THR A 30 -25.53 -32.07 -8.55
C THR A 30 -24.25 -32.90 -8.41
N ALA A 31 -24.45 -34.14 -8.00
CA ALA A 31 -23.46 -35.20 -7.93
C ALA A 31 -23.07 -35.74 -9.31
N SER A 32 -21.88 -36.33 -9.41
CA SER A 32 -21.61 -37.39 -10.38
C SER A 32 -20.48 -38.28 -9.89
N ARG A 33 -20.78 -39.58 -9.83
CA ARG A 33 -19.89 -40.69 -9.51
C ARG A 33 -19.18 -41.10 -10.79
N TYR A 34 -17.87 -41.32 -10.74
CA TYR A 34 -17.21 -42.26 -11.64
C TYR A 34 -16.13 -43.03 -10.87
N ARG A 35 -16.36 -44.34 -10.73
CA ARG A 35 -15.36 -45.34 -10.31
C ARG A 35 -14.61 -45.79 -11.56
N HIS A 36 -13.31 -46.00 -11.47
CA HIS A 36 -12.64 -47.05 -12.24
C HIS A 36 -11.51 -47.71 -11.44
N PRO A 37 -11.20 -49.01 -11.70
CA PRO A 37 -10.35 -49.85 -10.88
C PRO A 37 -8.96 -50.09 -11.50
N TYR A 38 -8.12 -50.80 -10.73
CA TYR A 38 -6.85 -51.48 -11.08
C TYR A 38 -5.53 -50.73 -10.80
N LEU A 39 -4.83 -51.12 -9.71
CA LEU A 39 -3.66 -52.02 -9.68
C LEU A 39 -2.88 -51.79 -8.37
N HIS A 40 -2.96 -52.75 -7.46
CA HIS A 40 -2.10 -52.83 -6.27
C HIS A 40 -0.77 -53.48 -6.67
N CYS A 41 0.34 -52.78 -6.45
CA CYS A 41 1.67 -53.38 -6.36
C CYS A 41 2.17 -53.18 -4.94
N ASP A 42 2.28 -54.26 -4.18
CA ASP A 42 2.89 -54.24 -2.85
C ASP A 42 4.42 -54.19 -2.99
N LEU A 43 5.02 -53.09 -2.55
CA LEU A 43 6.46 -52.97 -2.30
C LEU A 43 6.71 -52.87 -0.79
N PRO A 44 7.77 -53.51 -0.26
CA PRO A 44 8.03 -53.50 1.18
C PRO A 44 8.43 -52.10 1.67
N SER A 45 7.82 -51.69 2.79
CA SER A 45 8.09 -50.41 3.45
C SER A 45 9.51 -50.35 4.04
N PRO A 46 10.24 -49.24 3.87
CA PRO A 46 11.49 -49.01 4.60
C PRO A 46 11.22 -48.65 6.07
N ARG A 47 12.03 -49.19 6.98
CA ARG A 47 11.99 -48.85 8.41
C ARG A 47 12.42 -47.39 8.62
N SER A 48 11.52 -46.58 9.14
CA SER A 48 11.77 -45.18 9.53
C SER A 48 12.32 -45.12 10.95
N THR A 49 13.61 -44.85 11.12
CA THR A 49 14.19 -44.39 12.39
C THR A 49 14.37 -42.88 12.32
N SER A 50 13.39 -42.12 12.80
CA SER A 50 13.50 -40.67 12.95
C SER A 50 14.21 -40.35 14.27
N ASN A 51 15.48 -39.97 14.20
CA ASN A 51 16.15 -39.37 15.34
C ASN A 51 15.68 -37.92 15.49
N PRO A 52 15.25 -37.48 16.69
CA PRO A 52 14.84 -36.10 16.91
C PRO A 52 16.05 -35.16 16.76
N HIS A 53 15.86 -34.05 16.06
CA HIS A 53 16.82 -32.96 16.02
C HIS A 53 16.46 -31.93 17.10
N SER A 54 17.38 -31.71 18.02
CA SER A 54 17.34 -30.61 18.98
C SER A 54 18.30 -29.50 18.55
N ILE A 55 17.85 -28.26 18.64
CA ILE A 55 18.66 -27.07 18.45
C ILE A 55 18.68 -26.30 19.76
N GLU A 56 19.87 -25.96 20.23
CA GLU A 56 20.06 -25.18 21.43
C GLU A 56 20.57 -23.78 21.11
N TYR A 57 20.03 -22.78 21.80
CA TYR A 57 20.52 -21.41 21.73
C TYR A 57 20.36 -20.68 23.06
N ILE A 58 21.15 -19.62 23.25
CA ILE A 58 21.14 -18.80 24.47
C ILE A 58 20.50 -17.45 24.11
N ASN A 59 19.48 -17.06 24.87
CA ASN A 59 18.81 -15.78 24.65
C ASN A 59 19.66 -14.61 25.17
N LYS A 60 19.20 -13.37 24.94
CA LYS A 60 19.90 -12.15 25.34
C LYS A 60 20.10 -11.99 26.85
N ASP A 61 19.30 -12.69 27.64
CA ASP A 61 19.36 -12.68 29.10
C ASP A 61 20.22 -13.83 29.65
N GLY A 62 20.95 -14.55 28.78
CA GLY A 62 21.83 -15.66 29.16
C GLY A 62 21.11 -16.97 29.46
N THR A 63 19.80 -17.06 29.20
CA THR A 63 19.01 -18.28 29.44
C THR A 63 19.14 -19.24 28.26
N ARG A 64 19.48 -20.50 28.54
CA ARG A 64 19.58 -21.58 27.54
C ARG A 64 18.19 -22.10 27.19
N ILE A 65 17.88 -22.12 25.90
CA ILE A 65 16.62 -22.61 25.33
C ILE A 65 16.96 -23.81 24.42
N VAL A 66 16.24 -24.91 24.60
CA VAL A 66 16.37 -26.13 23.78
C VAL A 66 15.06 -26.32 23.03
N GLU A 67 15.10 -26.24 21.71
CA GLU A 67 13.97 -26.55 20.85
C GLU A 67 14.16 -27.94 20.24
N THR A 68 13.30 -28.89 20.63
CA THR A 68 13.27 -30.24 20.07
C THR A 68 12.13 -30.35 19.07
N THR A 69 12.45 -30.59 17.81
CA THR A 69 11.42 -30.75 16.76
C THR A 69 11.08 -32.22 16.59
N HIS A 70 9.86 -32.60 16.94
CA HIS A 70 9.32 -33.93 16.65
C HIS A 70 8.58 -33.90 15.32
N SER A 71 9.18 -34.50 14.28
CA SER A 71 8.48 -34.70 13.02
C SER A 71 7.60 -35.95 13.13
N THR A 72 6.32 -35.76 13.37
CA THR A 72 5.33 -36.85 13.30
C THR A 72 4.91 -37.02 11.84
N LEU A 73 5.37 -38.11 11.21
CA LEU A 73 4.86 -38.55 9.92
C LEU A 73 3.43 -39.08 10.13
N SER A 74 2.44 -38.34 9.63
CA SER A 74 1.05 -38.81 9.56
C SER A 74 0.95 -39.90 8.48
N PRO A 75 0.32 -41.06 8.74
CA PRO A 75 0.25 -42.18 7.79
C PRO A 75 -0.88 -42.01 6.77
N ASP A 76 -1.09 -40.81 6.24
CA ASP A 76 -2.14 -40.53 5.26
C ASP A 76 -1.52 -40.19 3.89
N PRO A 77 -1.60 -41.07 2.88
CA PRO A 77 -0.89 -40.90 1.60
C PRO A 77 -1.50 -39.84 0.67
N GLY A 78 -2.43 -38.99 1.13
CA GLY A 78 -3.22 -38.10 0.28
C GLY A 78 -3.04 -36.59 0.46
N ALA A 79 -2.26 -36.09 1.43
CA ALA A 79 -2.24 -34.66 1.74
C ALA A 79 -0.85 -34.12 2.08
N HIS A 80 -0.07 -33.71 1.07
CA HIS A 80 1.09 -32.86 1.29
C HIS A 80 0.64 -31.42 1.60
N ARG A 81 0.40 -31.14 2.88
CA ARG A 81 0.28 -29.76 3.38
C ARG A 81 1.05 -29.63 4.69
N ILE A 82 2.26 -29.08 4.59
CA ILE A 82 3.11 -28.80 5.75
C ILE A 82 2.45 -27.65 6.53
N HIS A 83 1.76 -27.97 7.62
CA HIS A 83 1.32 -26.98 8.60
C HIS A 83 2.40 -26.86 9.68
N ALA A 84 3.28 -25.86 9.53
CA ALA A 84 4.12 -25.41 10.63
C ALA A 84 3.24 -24.63 11.63
N ILE A 85 2.88 -25.26 12.75
CA ILE A 85 2.12 -24.62 13.82
C ILE A 85 3.12 -23.83 14.69
N HIS A 86 3.30 -22.55 14.38
CA HIS A 86 3.99 -21.62 15.28
C HIS A 86 3.04 -21.17 16.39
N HIS A 87 3.10 -21.83 17.55
CA HIS A 87 2.51 -21.33 18.79
C HIS A 87 3.40 -20.19 19.34
N ILE A 88 3.23 -18.98 18.81
CA ILE A 88 3.85 -17.77 19.38
C ILE A 88 2.93 -17.24 20.49
N ASP A 89 3.49 -17.14 21.69
CA ASP A 89 2.81 -16.73 22.91
C ASP A 89 2.13 -15.34 22.76
N ARG A 90 0.80 -15.34 22.89
CA ARG A 90 -0.10 -14.18 22.71
C ARG A 90 0.16 -13.09 23.76
N LYS A 91 0.82 -13.41 24.88
CA LYS A 91 1.11 -12.45 25.95
C LYS A 91 2.27 -11.49 25.62
N ALA A 92 3.26 -11.92 24.83
CA ALA A 92 4.40 -11.08 24.45
C ALA A 92 4.02 -9.91 23.51
N ARG A 93 2.97 -10.06 22.69
CA ARG A 93 2.49 -9.00 21.79
C ARG A 93 1.85 -7.82 22.53
N LYS A 94 1.15 -8.04 23.64
CA LYS A 94 0.47 -6.95 24.37
C LYS A 94 1.41 -6.06 25.18
N ALA A 95 2.54 -6.59 25.65
CA ALA A 95 3.50 -5.81 26.43
C ALA A 95 4.34 -4.86 25.56
N TYR A 96 4.56 -5.19 24.27
CA TYR A 96 5.38 -4.40 23.36
C TYR A 96 4.62 -3.23 22.70
N ASP A 97 3.30 -3.37 22.47
CA ASP A 97 2.48 -2.27 21.94
C ASP A 97 2.18 -1.19 23.00
N SER A 98 2.11 -1.56 24.29
CA SER A 98 1.78 -0.64 25.40
C SER A 98 2.88 0.40 25.70
N THR A 99 4.15 0.10 25.40
CA THR A 99 5.27 1.00 25.71
C THR A 99 5.49 2.11 24.67
N TYR A 100 4.96 1.97 23.45
CA TYR A 100 5.16 2.97 22.39
C TYR A 100 4.12 4.10 22.39
N ASP A 101 2.93 3.87 22.95
CA ASP A 101 1.93 4.92 23.16
C ASP A 101 2.38 5.96 24.21
N ALA A 102 3.30 5.60 25.11
CA ALA A 102 3.81 6.51 26.14
C ALA A 102 4.89 7.50 25.63
N ILE A 103 5.58 7.21 24.51
CA ILE A 103 6.72 8.02 24.03
C ILE A 103 6.33 8.97 22.88
N SER A 104 5.12 8.84 22.32
CA SER A 104 4.65 9.64 21.16
C SER A 104 3.99 10.98 21.53
N THR A 105 4.06 11.41 22.79
CA THR A 105 3.29 12.58 23.30
C THR A 105 4.14 13.83 23.52
N ILE A 106 5.04 14.16 22.60
CA ILE A 106 5.61 15.52 22.50
C ILE A 106 5.05 16.14 21.21
N GLN A 107 3.80 16.60 21.29
CA GLN A 107 3.09 17.24 20.19
C GLN A 107 3.29 18.76 20.25
N HIS A 108 3.98 19.32 19.25
CA HIS A 108 4.04 20.77 19.07
C HIS A 108 2.66 21.30 18.60
N PRO A 109 2.09 22.34 19.22
CA PRO A 109 0.74 22.83 18.90
C PRO A 109 0.55 23.31 17.45
N LYS A 110 1.64 23.66 16.74
CA LYS A 110 1.59 24.11 15.34
C LYS A 110 1.34 22.97 14.33
N GLU A 111 1.69 21.74 14.66
CA GLU A 111 1.54 20.60 13.73
C GLU A 111 0.09 20.09 13.69
N LYS A 112 -0.63 20.13 14.82
CA LYS A 112 -2.05 19.74 14.89
C LYS A 112 -2.96 20.61 14.02
N ALA A 113 -2.72 21.92 14.00
CA ALA A 113 -3.54 22.84 13.20
C ALA A 113 -3.39 22.60 11.69
N MET A 114 -2.17 22.27 11.22
CA MET A 114 -1.93 21.95 9.81
C MET A 114 -2.47 20.58 9.41
N ALA A 115 -2.28 19.56 10.24
CA ALA A 115 -2.85 18.23 9.98
C ALA A 115 -4.39 18.28 9.89
N ALA A 116 -5.04 19.05 10.76
CA ALA A 116 -6.48 19.28 10.71
C ALA A 116 -6.91 20.08 9.46
N SER A 117 -6.11 21.06 9.02
CA SER A 117 -6.40 21.85 7.81
C SER A 117 -6.26 21.04 6.52
N LEU A 118 -5.27 20.14 6.44
CA LEU A 118 -5.09 19.22 5.30
C LEU A 118 -6.16 18.12 5.30
N ALA A 119 -6.50 17.56 6.46
CA ALA A 119 -7.57 16.55 6.57
C ALA A 119 -8.94 17.10 6.14
N LYS A 120 -9.22 18.38 6.41
CA LYS A 120 -10.46 19.05 5.99
C LYS A 120 -10.57 19.21 4.47
N LEU A 121 -9.45 19.18 3.74
CA LEU A 121 -9.44 19.32 2.28
C LEU A 121 -9.73 18.01 1.55
N VAL A 122 -9.42 16.86 2.16
CA VAL A 122 -9.66 15.53 1.56
C VAL A 122 -11.17 15.20 1.47
N LEU A 123 -12.03 15.92 2.18
CA LEU A 123 -13.47 15.62 2.27
C LEU A 123 -14.39 16.65 1.60
N SER A 124 -13.86 17.72 1.01
CA SER A 124 -14.67 18.73 0.31
C SER A 124 -14.98 18.30 -1.13
N LYS A 125 -16.05 17.53 -1.33
CA LYS A 125 -16.51 16.92 -2.59
C LYS A 125 -17.09 17.88 -3.66
N HIS A 126 -16.88 19.19 -3.58
CA HIS A 126 -17.48 20.13 -4.54
C HIS A 126 -16.43 21.05 -5.19
N SER A 127 -15.97 20.65 -6.38
CA SER A 127 -15.24 21.53 -7.29
C SER A 127 -16.23 22.39 -8.09
N PRO A 128 -16.08 23.73 -8.11
CA PRO A 128 -16.84 24.60 -9.00
C PRO A 128 -16.32 24.49 -10.43
N MET A 129 -17.24 24.32 -11.39
CA MET A 129 -16.94 24.33 -12.83
C MET A 129 -16.50 25.74 -13.27
N MET A 130 -15.26 25.88 -13.72
CA MET A 130 -14.77 27.10 -14.39
C MET A 130 -14.94 26.93 -15.90
N HIS A 131 -15.82 27.73 -16.49
CA HIS A 131 -16.01 27.82 -17.93
C HIS A 131 -14.84 28.59 -18.58
N HIS A 132 -14.07 27.93 -19.44
CA HIS A 132 -13.04 28.59 -20.24
C HIS A 132 -13.67 29.40 -21.39
N VAL A 133 -13.35 30.70 -21.42
CA VAL A 133 -13.65 31.62 -22.52
C VAL A 133 -12.73 31.30 -23.71
N ARG A 134 -13.36 31.03 -24.86
CA ARG A 134 -12.75 30.62 -26.12
C ARG A 134 -12.36 31.87 -26.92
N SER A 135 -11.07 32.03 -27.26
CA SER A 135 -10.62 33.09 -28.18
C SER A 135 -10.85 32.68 -29.64
N PRO A 136 -11.23 33.62 -30.54
CA PRO A 136 -11.50 33.35 -31.95
C PRO A 136 -10.23 33.19 -32.79
N ALA A 137 -10.37 32.38 -33.84
CA ALA A 137 -9.34 31.69 -34.60
C ALA A 137 -8.75 32.50 -35.78
N SER A 138 -7.48 32.21 -36.08
CA SER A 138 -6.88 32.39 -37.41
C SER A 138 -6.69 30.99 -38.04
N GLU A 139 -7.30 30.74 -39.19
CA GLU A 139 -7.35 29.43 -39.88
C GLU A 139 -5.98 28.97 -40.43
N PRO A 140 -5.54 27.74 -40.10
CA PRO A 140 -4.46 27.05 -40.79
C PRO A 140 -4.99 26.06 -41.88
N PRO A 141 -4.13 25.69 -42.85
CA PRO A 141 -4.51 25.03 -44.10
C PRO A 141 -4.90 23.55 -43.94
N PRO A 142 -5.63 22.97 -44.92
CA PRO A 142 -6.15 21.60 -44.83
C PRO A 142 -5.04 20.59 -45.10
N LEU A 143 -4.62 19.87 -44.06
CA LEU A 143 -3.69 18.75 -44.17
C LEU A 143 -4.44 17.42 -44.33
N ARG A 144 -3.93 16.63 -45.29
CA ARG A 144 -4.52 15.41 -45.85
C ARG A 144 -4.75 14.33 -44.77
N SER A 145 -5.98 13.83 -44.75
CA SER A 145 -6.44 12.66 -43.98
C SER A 145 -5.92 11.37 -44.60
N ILE A 146 -4.82 10.84 -44.11
CA ILE A 146 -4.33 9.51 -44.47
C ILE A 146 -4.04 8.76 -43.18
N LEU A 147 -4.90 7.76 -42.90
CA LEU A 147 -4.84 6.78 -41.80
C LEU A 147 -5.32 7.26 -40.42
N LYS A 148 -6.63 7.54 -40.31
CA LYS A 148 -7.34 7.41 -39.03
C LYS A 148 -7.33 5.93 -38.64
N SER A 149 -6.35 5.50 -37.85
CA SER A 149 -6.50 4.28 -37.04
C SER A 149 -7.69 4.52 -36.11
N THR A 150 -8.84 3.92 -36.43
CA THR A 150 -10.09 4.01 -35.68
C THR A 150 -10.11 3.13 -34.45
N ARG A 151 -8.99 2.50 -34.08
CA ARG A 151 -8.88 1.89 -32.76
C ARG A 151 -8.69 3.02 -31.76
N PRO A 152 -9.69 3.36 -30.93
CA PRO A 152 -9.43 4.23 -29.79
C PRO A 152 -8.24 3.62 -29.07
N LEU A 153 -7.13 4.36 -28.96
CA LEU A 153 -6.00 3.88 -28.17
C LEU A 153 -6.59 3.58 -26.79
N GLU A 154 -6.62 2.29 -26.44
CA GLU A 154 -6.99 1.87 -25.10
C GLU A 154 -6.06 2.63 -24.16
N THR A 155 -6.63 3.62 -23.49
CA THR A 155 -5.85 4.55 -22.70
C THR A 155 -5.50 3.79 -21.44
N MET A 156 -4.27 3.32 -21.37
CA MET A 156 -3.74 2.60 -20.21
C MET A 156 -3.96 3.43 -18.94
N PRO A 157 -4.47 2.84 -17.84
CA PRO A 157 -4.65 3.54 -16.57
C PRO A 157 -3.36 4.23 -16.14
N THR A 158 -3.43 5.50 -15.74
CA THR A 158 -2.27 6.29 -15.36
C THR A 158 -2.33 6.72 -13.90
N ILE A 159 -1.27 6.41 -13.16
CA ILE A 159 -1.09 6.81 -11.76
C ILE A 159 -0.02 7.89 -11.70
N TYR A 160 -0.37 9.04 -11.13
CA TYR A 160 0.54 10.14 -10.85
C TYR A 160 0.95 10.13 -9.38
N LEU A 161 2.25 10.08 -9.11
CA LEU A 161 2.83 10.15 -7.78
C LEU A 161 3.58 11.47 -7.66
N LEU A 162 3.14 12.34 -6.76
CA LEU A 162 3.68 13.68 -6.62
C LEU A 162 4.35 13.86 -5.26
N SER A 163 5.66 14.08 -5.21
CA SER A 163 6.34 14.42 -3.95
C SER A 163 6.64 15.91 -3.87
N PHE A 164 6.42 16.49 -2.68
CA PHE A 164 6.65 17.93 -2.45
C PHE A 164 7.11 18.27 -1.03
N SER A 165 7.48 19.54 -0.87
CA SER A 165 7.92 20.19 0.38
C SER A 165 6.77 20.98 1.02
N THR A 166 6.49 20.74 2.30
CA THR A 166 5.52 21.56 3.05
C THR A 166 6.02 22.97 3.31
N ASP A 167 7.34 23.18 3.39
CA ASP A 167 7.92 24.51 3.61
C ASP A 167 7.67 25.43 2.40
N ARG A 168 7.66 24.86 1.19
CA ARG A 168 7.38 25.57 -0.06
C ARG A 168 5.90 25.60 -0.44
N ALA A 169 5.08 24.75 0.16
CA ALA A 169 3.63 24.75 -0.02
C ALA A 169 2.91 24.80 1.35
N PRO A 170 3.11 25.87 2.15
CA PRO A 170 2.68 25.91 3.55
C PRO A 170 1.17 26.07 3.73
N THR A 171 0.45 26.43 2.66
CA THR A 171 -1.00 26.67 2.71
C THR A 171 -1.72 25.81 1.67
N THR A 172 -3.00 25.60 1.89
CA THR A 172 -3.91 24.93 0.93
C THR A 172 -3.91 25.59 -0.46
N LYS A 173 -3.84 26.93 -0.56
CA LYS A 173 -3.74 27.65 -1.85
C LYS A 173 -2.48 27.29 -2.63
N HIS A 174 -1.32 27.27 -1.95
CA HIS A 174 -0.04 26.85 -2.54
C HIS A 174 -0.08 25.38 -2.98
N PHE A 175 -0.68 24.50 -2.16
CA PHE A 175 -0.85 23.09 -2.54
C PHE A 175 -1.76 22.91 -3.76
N ALA A 176 -2.89 23.61 -3.83
CA ALA A 176 -3.78 23.58 -4.99
C ALA A 176 -3.08 24.06 -6.28
N ARG A 177 -2.29 25.15 -6.19
CA ARG A 177 -1.46 25.60 -7.31
C ARG A 177 -0.46 24.53 -7.75
N LEU A 178 0.24 23.92 -6.78
CA LEU A 178 1.19 22.85 -7.05
C LEU A 178 0.52 21.67 -7.78
N LEU A 179 -0.69 21.26 -7.39
CA LEU A 179 -1.43 20.22 -8.10
C LEU A 179 -1.76 20.63 -9.54
N ASN A 180 -2.27 21.86 -9.76
CA ASN A 180 -2.60 22.36 -11.09
C ASN A 180 -1.39 22.48 -12.01
N ASP A 181 -0.23 22.84 -11.47
CA ASP A 181 1.00 23.02 -12.26
C ASP A 181 1.64 21.68 -12.65
N HIS A 182 1.44 20.63 -11.84
CA HIS A 182 2.17 19.36 -12.01
C HIS A 182 1.32 18.15 -12.39
N LEU A 183 0.00 18.23 -12.28
CA LEU A 183 -0.93 17.19 -12.72
C LEU A 183 -1.74 17.67 -13.93
N PRO A 184 -2.10 16.76 -14.87
CA PRO A 184 -3.07 17.10 -15.89
C PRO A 184 -4.40 17.56 -15.28
N SER A 185 -5.08 18.47 -15.98
CA SER A 185 -6.38 18.97 -15.55
C SER A 185 -7.39 17.83 -15.43
N GLY A 186 -8.14 17.82 -14.33
CA GLY A 186 -9.19 16.83 -14.08
C GLY A 186 -8.70 15.51 -13.46
N VAL A 187 -7.40 15.31 -13.24
CA VAL A 187 -6.89 14.12 -12.54
C VAL A 187 -7.26 14.18 -11.05
N PRO A 188 -8.05 13.22 -10.52
CA PRO A 188 -8.45 13.23 -9.13
C PRO A 188 -7.29 12.86 -8.19
N LEU A 189 -7.03 13.70 -7.19
CA LEU A 189 -6.15 13.40 -6.07
C LEU A 189 -6.91 12.54 -5.05
N ARG A 190 -6.43 11.33 -4.78
CA ARG A 190 -7.06 10.39 -3.81
C ARG A 190 -6.80 10.82 -2.37
N TYR A 191 -5.53 11.02 -2.03
CA TYR A 191 -5.10 11.46 -0.70
C TYR A 191 -3.64 11.92 -0.73
N THR A 192 -3.20 12.44 0.42
CA THR A 192 -1.81 12.86 0.66
C THR A 192 -1.21 12.07 1.81
N ILE A 193 -0.03 11.49 1.60
CA ILE A 193 0.76 10.85 2.64
C ILE A 193 1.65 11.90 3.29
N ASP A 194 1.44 12.17 4.59
CA ASP A 194 2.33 13.02 5.37
C ASP A 194 3.53 12.20 5.88
N ALA A 195 4.67 12.40 5.24
CA ALA A 195 5.91 11.71 5.56
C ALA A 195 6.72 12.36 6.68
N ARG A 196 6.24 13.47 7.28
CA ARG A 196 6.93 14.14 8.39
C ARG A 196 6.94 13.31 9.68
N ARG A 197 5.98 12.39 9.82
CA ARG A 197 5.83 11.50 10.97
C ARG A 197 6.72 10.25 10.95
N PHE A 198 7.45 10.01 9.86
CA PHE A 198 8.33 8.83 9.74
C PHE A 198 9.78 9.17 10.05
N LEU A 199 10.56 8.12 10.36
CA LEU A 199 11.99 8.20 10.64
C LEU A 199 12.72 9.08 9.63
N VAL A 200 13.49 10.02 10.16
CA VAL A 200 14.36 10.89 9.38
C VAL A 200 15.66 10.13 9.08
N PRO A 201 16.13 10.08 7.82
CA PRO A 201 17.45 9.52 7.50
C PRO A 201 18.56 10.22 8.30
N SER A 202 19.69 9.56 8.54
CA SER A 202 20.81 10.20 9.24
C SER A 202 21.32 11.43 8.47
N ARG A 203 21.94 12.38 9.17
CA ARG A 203 22.46 13.61 8.55
C ARG A 203 23.47 13.29 7.43
N GLN A 204 24.33 12.31 7.65
CA GLN A 204 25.26 11.83 6.63
C GLN A 204 24.55 11.37 5.34
N ILE A 205 23.41 10.67 5.46
CA ILE A 205 22.62 10.28 4.29
C ILE A 205 21.98 11.51 3.65
N GLN A 206 21.38 12.40 4.46
CA GLN A 206 20.67 13.59 3.98
C GLN A 206 21.59 14.55 3.20
N ASP A 207 22.83 14.71 3.64
CA ASP A 207 23.80 15.63 3.03
C ASP A 207 24.32 15.09 1.68
N ASN A 208 24.29 13.77 1.47
CA ASN A 208 24.88 13.13 0.29
C ASN A 208 23.85 12.65 -0.73
N TYR A 209 22.65 12.31 -0.29
CA TYR A 209 21.65 11.60 -1.09
C TYR A 209 20.27 12.24 -0.93
N SER A 210 19.45 12.17 -1.98
CA SER A 210 18.01 12.43 -1.90
C SER A 210 17.23 11.13 -1.76
N GLY A 211 15.90 11.21 -1.73
CA GLY A 211 15.03 10.04 -1.59
C GLY A 211 15.02 9.09 -2.79
N VAL A 212 15.64 9.42 -3.92
CA VAL A 212 15.74 8.49 -5.06
C VAL A 212 16.79 7.41 -4.81
N ALA A 213 17.80 7.69 -3.96
CA ALA A 213 18.86 6.75 -3.65
C ALA A 213 18.35 5.61 -2.75
N GLU A 214 18.79 4.38 -3.03
CA GLU A 214 18.36 3.19 -2.29
C GLU A 214 18.71 3.29 -0.79
N ILE A 215 19.89 3.81 -0.45
CA ILE A 215 20.29 4.01 0.94
C ILE A 215 19.33 4.91 1.74
N THR A 216 18.77 5.94 1.08
CA THR A 216 17.77 6.82 1.70
C THR A 216 16.44 6.08 1.86
N GLN A 217 16.04 5.30 0.86
CA GLN A 217 14.83 4.49 0.90
C GLN A 217 14.91 3.44 2.01
N ASP A 218 16.02 2.71 2.12
CA ASP A 218 16.27 1.74 3.18
C ASP A 218 16.18 2.37 4.57
N ALA A 219 16.77 3.56 4.74
CA ALA A 219 16.68 4.31 5.99
C ALA A 219 15.22 4.64 6.35
N VAL A 220 14.42 5.12 5.39
CA VAL A 220 12.99 5.41 5.60
C VAL A 220 12.19 4.13 5.86
N LEU A 221 12.47 3.04 5.16
CA LEU A 221 11.77 1.75 5.29
C LEU A 221 12.05 1.03 6.62
N ARG A 222 13.07 1.44 7.39
CA ARG A 222 13.22 0.98 8.79
C ARG A 222 12.02 1.35 9.65
N ASP A 223 11.35 2.45 9.32
CA ASP A 223 10.11 2.87 9.95
C ASP A 223 8.95 1.91 9.60
N ARG A 224 8.35 1.30 10.63
CA ARG A 224 7.21 0.37 10.45
C ARG A 224 5.94 1.08 9.97
N GLY A 225 5.76 2.35 10.30
CA GLY A 225 4.64 3.18 9.83
C GLY A 225 4.78 3.48 8.34
N ALA A 226 5.97 3.88 7.90
CA ALA A 226 6.25 4.14 6.48
C ALA A 226 5.99 2.91 5.60
N ARG A 227 6.46 1.73 6.04
CA ARG A 227 6.20 0.47 5.31
C ARG A 227 4.71 0.16 5.16
N ARG A 228 3.94 0.27 6.25
CA ARG A 228 2.48 0.04 6.23
C ARG A 228 1.78 1.00 5.28
N GLU A 229 2.16 2.27 5.27
CA GLU A 229 1.58 3.29 4.40
C GLU A 229 1.92 3.07 2.92
N ILE A 230 3.16 2.63 2.63
CA ILE A 230 3.55 2.22 1.27
C ILE A 230 2.73 1.00 0.82
N GLU A 231 2.61 -0.02 1.67
CA GLU A 231 1.83 -1.23 1.37
C GLU A 231 0.35 -0.90 1.12
N HIS A 232 -0.23 -0.04 1.97
CA HIS A 232 -1.59 0.45 1.82
C HIS A 232 -1.78 1.20 0.49
N ALA A 233 -0.88 2.13 0.17
CA ALA A 233 -0.96 2.88 -1.08
C ALA A 233 -0.83 2.00 -2.32
N VAL A 234 0.10 1.03 -2.29
CA VAL A 234 0.22 0.04 -3.37
C VAL A 234 -1.06 -0.77 -3.51
N HIS A 235 -1.66 -1.23 -2.40
CA HIS A 235 -2.91 -2.00 -2.44
C HIS A 235 -4.06 -1.19 -3.06
N GLU A 236 -4.28 0.05 -2.62
CA GLU A 236 -5.35 0.90 -3.16
C GLU A 236 -5.15 1.24 -4.64
N LEU A 237 -3.91 1.55 -5.04
CA LEU A 237 -3.60 1.85 -6.44
C LEU A 237 -3.78 0.61 -7.33
N MET A 238 -3.53 -0.59 -6.83
CA MET A 238 -3.83 -1.83 -7.56
C MET A 238 -5.32 -2.06 -7.72
N GLY A 239 -6.14 -1.76 -6.70
CA GLY A 239 -7.60 -1.79 -6.83
C GLY A 239 -8.08 -0.84 -7.94
N PHE A 240 -7.54 0.38 -7.99
CA PHE A 240 -7.81 1.32 -9.07
C PHE A 240 -7.45 0.77 -10.46
N VAL A 241 -6.28 0.13 -10.61
CA VAL A 241 -5.86 -0.45 -11.89
C VAL A 241 -6.83 -1.55 -12.33
N GLN A 242 -7.21 -2.44 -11.42
CA GLN A 242 -8.16 -3.54 -11.70
C GLN A 242 -9.54 -3.02 -12.08
N ASP A 243 -10.08 -2.05 -11.35
CA ASP A 243 -11.39 -1.43 -11.65
C ASP A 243 -11.39 -0.72 -13.00
N SER A 244 -10.23 -0.21 -13.44
CA SER A 244 -10.10 0.51 -14.71
C SER A 244 -10.05 -0.45 -15.90
N SER A 245 -9.48 -1.64 -15.73
CA SER A 245 -9.44 -2.67 -16.77
C SER A 245 -10.84 -3.16 -17.18
N CYS A 246 -11.82 -3.12 -16.27
CA CYS A 246 -13.18 -3.60 -16.55
C CYS A 246 -14.07 -2.61 -17.32
N ILE A 247 -13.81 -1.29 -17.23
CA ILE A 247 -14.78 -0.25 -17.63
C ILE A 247 -14.43 0.43 -18.97
N GLY A 248 -13.35 0.02 -19.65
CA GLY A 248 -13.08 0.47 -21.02
C GLY A 248 -12.94 1.99 -21.15
N GLY A 249 -12.08 2.59 -20.34
CA GLY A 249 -11.76 4.02 -20.43
C GLY A 249 -10.51 4.36 -19.63
N GLY A 250 -9.63 5.18 -20.21
CA GLY A 250 -8.39 5.60 -19.55
C GLY A 250 -8.67 6.41 -18.31
N ARG A 251 -8.51 5.76 -17.17
CA ARG A 251 -8.64 6.41 -15.88
C ARG A 251 -7.29 6.92 -15.44
N GLU A 252 -7.32 8.11 -14.86
CA GLU A 252 -6.17 8.74 -14.24
C GLU A 252 -6.45 8.92 -12.75
N THR A 253 -5.42 8.79 -11.92
CA THR A 253 -5.51 9.05 -10.49
C THR A 253 -4.19 9.60 -9.98
N ALA A 254 -4.22 10.37 -8.90
CA ALA A 254 -3.02 10.86 -8.26
C ALA A 254 -2.99 10.54 -6.75
N ILE A 255 -1.79 10.38 -6.20
CA ILE A 255 -1.52 10.55 -4.77
C ILE A 255 -0.37 11.54 -4.60
N ALA A 256 -0.39 12.27 -3.49
CA ALA A 256 0.69 13.19 -3.14
C ALA A 256 1.43 12.69 -1.89
N VAL A 257 2.71 13.00 -1.78
CA VAL A 257 3.55 12.66 -0.63
C VAL A 257 4.31 13.92 -0.21
N CYS A 258 4.21 14.31 1.06
CA CYS A 258 4.84 15.53 1.55
C CYS A 258 5.80 15.26 2.69
N CYS A 259 6.89 16.01 2.74
CA CYS A 259 7.71 16.14 3.94
C CYS A 259 8.17 17.60 4.05
N THR A 260 8.89 17.95 5.12
CA THR A 260 9.39 19.31 5.37
C THR A 260 10.13 19.89 4.15
N ALA A 261 11.26 19.29 3.78
CA ALA A 261 12.12 19.77 2.68
C ALA A 261 11.75 19.24 1.28
N GLY A 262 10.88 18.23 1.17
CA GLY A 262 10.49 17.64 -0.12
C GLY A 262 11.60 16.91 -0.89
N THR A 263 12.70 16.54 -0.22
CA THR A 263 13.89 15.95 -0.86
C THR A 263 14.17 14.50 -0.45
N HIS A 264 13.91 14.10 0.80
CA HIS A 264 14.26 12.77 1.30
C HIS A 264 13.05 11.86 1.48
N ARG A 265 12.33 12.01 2.61
CA ARG A 265 11.26 11.07 3.01
C ARG A 265 10.13 10.99 1.99
N SER A 266 9.63 12.13 1.52
CA SER A 266 8.53 12.13 0.54
C SER A 266 8.92 11.56 -0.81
N VAL A 267 10.14 11.83 -1.28
CA VAL A 267 10.70 11.26 -2.51
C VAL A 267 10.88 9.75 -2.35
N ALA A 268 11.48 9.29 -1.25
CA ALA A 268 11.70 7.87 -0.99
C ALA A 268 10.39 7.08 -0.96
N ILE A 269 9.38 7.58 -0.26
CA ILE A 269 8.06 6.92 -0.21
C ILE A 269 7.40 6.87 -1.58
N ALA A 270 7.41 7.97 -2.34
CA ALA A 270 6.84 8.00 -3.68
C ALA A 270 7.52 6.99 -4.62
N GLU A 271 8.86 6.88 -4.58
CA GLU A 271 9.62 5.89 -5.35
C GLU A 271 9.33 4.46 -4.92
N CYS A 272 9.23 4.20 -3.61
CA CYS A 272 8.86 2.89 -3.09
C CYS A 272 7.44 2.48 -3.50
N VAL A 273 6.47 3.40 -3.47
CA VAL A 273 5.10 3.14 -3.97
C VAL A 273 5.14 2.85 -5.47
N ALA A 274 5.86 3.67 -6.26
CA ALA A 274 6.00 3.47 -7.70
C ALA A 274 6.52 2.07 -8.03
N ARG A 275 7.58 1.65 -7.33
CA ARG A 275 8.19 0.33 -7.48
C ARG A 275 7.23 -0.78 -7.09
N GLY A 276 6.52 -0.63 -5.96
CA GLY A 276 5.53 -1.59 -5.49
C GLY A 276 4.39 -1.80 -6.48
N VAL A 277 3.84 -0.71 -7.04
CA VAL A 277 2.80 -0.77 -8.09
C VAL A 277 3.34 -1.48 -9.33
N ARG A 278 4.50 -1.06 -9.86
CA ARG A 278 5.11 -1.69 -11.04
C ARG A 278 5.35 -3.19 -10.82
N GLN A 279 5.81 -3.59 -9.63
CA GLN A 279 6.03 -5.00 -9.29
C GLN A 279 4.73 -5.78 -9.23
N ARG A 280 3.67 -5.22 -8.63
CA ARG A 280 2.35 -5.86 -8.55
C ARG A 280 1.69 -6.01 -9.91
N VAL A 281 1.79 -5.01 -10.77
CA VAL A 281 1.30 -5.07 -12.16
C VAL A 281 2.01 -6.16 -12.95
N ARG A 282 3.35 -6.23 -12.88
CA ARG A 282 4.12 -7.30 -13.54
C ARG A 282 3.71 -8.71 -13.07
N ARG A 283 3.36 -8.87 -11.79
CA ARG A 283 2.91 -10.16 -11.23
C ARG A 283 1.47 -10.52 -11.60
N ALA A 284 0.64 -9.55 -12.01
CA ALA A 284 -0.76 -9.79 -12.35
C ALA A 284 -0.96 -10.43 -13.73
N GLY A 285 0.08 -10.46 -14.58
CA GLY A 285 0.07 -11.17 -15.86
C GLY A 285 -0.26 -10.30 -17.08
N GLU A 286 -0.32 -10.95 -18.23
CA GLU A 286 -0.60 -10.33 -19.53
C GLU A 286 -2.05 -9.84 -19.57
N GLY A 287 -2.23 -8.51 -19.63
CA GLY A 287 -3.55 -7.87 -19.67
C GLY A 287 -3.74 -6.78 -18.61
N VAL A 288 -2.97 -6.82 -17.52
CA VAL A 288 -2.95 -5.72 -16.55
C VAL A 288 -1.77 -4.80 -16.87
N GLN A 289 -2.07 -3.59 -17.33
CA GLN A 289 -1.06 -2.58 -17.61
C GLN A 289 -1.43 -1.27 -16.92
N CYS A 290 -0.42 -0.53 -16.45
CA CYS A 290 -0.60 0.83 -15.97
C CYS A 290 0.64 1.68 -16.25
N LYS A 291 0.44 2.97 -16.46
CA LYS A 291 1.50 3.97 -16.52
C LYS A 291 1.70 4.55 -15.12
N VAL A 292 2.93 4.52 -14.61
CA VAL A 292 3.26 5.18 -13.34
C VAL A 292 4.18 6.36 -13.61
N VAL A 293 3.67 7.57 -13.39
CA VAL A 293 4.38 8.84 -13.55
C VAL A 293 4.75 9.37 -12.18
N VAL A 294 6.05 9.52 -11.91
CA VAL A 294 6.55 10.07 -10.64
C VAL A 294 7.12 11.46 -10.89
N ARG A 295 6.72 12.44 -10.06
CA ARG A 295 7.22 13.80 -10.12
C ARG A 295 7.66 14.27 -8.74
N HIS A 296 8.89 14.78 -8.67
CA HIS A 296 9.47 15.31 -7.44
C HIS A 296 9.63 16.83 -7.54
N VAL A 297 8.63 17.57 -7.09
CA VAL A 297 8.51 19.02 -7.36
C VAL A 297 9.63 19.83 -6.71
N HIS A 298 9.98 19.48 -5.48
CA HIS A 298 10.95 20.22 -4.67
C HIS A 298 12.19 19.40 -4.31
N ARG A 299 12.46 18.31 -5.05
CA ARG A 299 13.66 17.50 -4.81
C ARG A 299 14.90 18.34 -5.14
N ILE A 300 15.83 18.36 -4.21
CA ILE A 300 17.20 18.80 -4.45
C ILE A 300 18.04 17.55 -4.69
N LYS A 301 18.78 17.50 -5.81
CA LYS A 301 19.64 16.37 -6.14
C LYS A 301 20.80 16.30 -5.13
N GLY A 302 20.98 15.13 -4.53
CA GLY A 302 22.12 14.84 -3.67
C GLY A 302 23.40 14.68 -4.48
N ILE A 303 24.56 14.98 -3.88
CA ILE A 303 25.88 14.89 -4.52
C ILE A 303 26.14 13.49 -5.10
N LYS A 304 25.66 12.46 -4.41
CA LYS A 304 25.85 11.04 -4.74
C LYS A 304 24.59 10.38 -5.28
N ASP A 305 23.61 11.16 -5.73
CA ASP A 305 22.43 10.60 -6.37
C ASP A 305 22.83 9.92 -7.70
N PRO A 306 22.23 8.77 -8.02
CA PRO A 306 22.57 8.02 -9.23
C PRO A 306 22.19 8.77 -10.52
N PHE A 307 21.21 9.67 -10.46
CA PHE A 307 20.68 10.43 -11.60
C PHE A 307 20.25 11.85 -11.21
#